data_AF-A0A819HMR4-F1
#
_entry.id   AF-A0A819HMR4-F1
#
_cell.length_a   1.000
_cell.length_b   1.000
_cell.length_c   1.000
_cell.angle_alpha   90.00
_cell.angle_beta   90.00
_cell.angle_gamma   90.00
#
_symmetry.space_group_name_H-M   'P 1'
#
loop_
_entity.id
_entity.type
_entity.pdbx_description
1 polymer ?
#
loop_
_entity_poly.entity_id
_entity_poly.type
_entity_poly.pdbx_seq_one_letter_code
_entity_poly.pdbx_strand_id
1 'polypeptide(L)'
;TPVEQRRFIVGIIVDETKDETIIERMKTDDYKIFKLPKSVQSVYTTFPFNSVFSVSIANSRVPSRLAYFIETNKLDAHPFIEIYEPTLIHYFVPL
;
A
#
# COMPACT_ATOMS: atom_id res chain seq x y z
N THR A 1 -9.88 24.53 3.05
CA THR A 1 -8.81 23.94 3.89
C THR A 1 -8.08 22.91 3.03
N PRO A 2 -6.76 23.02 2.84
CA PRO A 2 -6.16 22.83 1.52
C PRO A 2 -6.18 21.37 1.05
N VAL A 3 -6.68 21.21 -0.17
CA VAL A 3 -6.75 19.99 -0.99
C VAL A 3 -5.40 19.69 -1.66
N GLU A 4 -4.33 20.39 -1.24
CA GLU A 4 -2.99 20.24 -1.80
C GLU A 4 -2.24 19.05 -1.19
N GLN A 5 -2.16 18.01 -2.03
CA GLN A 5 -1.12 16.99 -2.08
C GLN A 5 -1.21 15.86 -1.05
N ARG A 6 -2.11 14.91 -1.29
CA ARG A 6 -1.80 13.49 -0.99
C ARG A 6 -0.63 13.08 -1.87
N ARG A 7 0.60 13.22 -1.37
CA ARG A 7 1.82 12.70 -2.00
C ARG A 7 1.81 11.18 -1.82
N PHE A 8 1.34 10.46 -2.83
CA PHE A 8 1.47 9.00 -2.87
C PHE A 8 2.68 8.63 -3.72
N ILE A 9 3.29 7.50 -3.40
CA ILE A 9 4.32 6.86 -4.20
C ILE A 9 3.70 5.60 -4.77
N VAL A 10 3.92 5.36 -6.06
CA VAL A 10 3.53 4.12 -6.72
C VAL A 10 4.80 3.37 -7.08
N GLY A 11 4.77 2.06 -6.91
CA GLY A 11 5.86 1.18 -7.27
C GLY A 11 5.36 -0.22 -7.52
N ILE A 12 6.30 -1.13 -7.73
CA ILE A 12 6.05 -2.56 -7.87
C ILE A 12 6.75 -3.30 -6.76
N ILE A 13 6.17 -4.41 -6.33
CA ILE A 13 6.80 -5.34 -5.41
C ILE A 13 7.44 -6.43 -6.27
N VAL A 14 8.70 -6.72 -5.99
CA VAL A 14 9.52 -7.68 -6.73
C VAL A 14 10.18 -8.65 -5.76
N ASP A 15 10.41 -9.88 -6.21
CA ASP A 15 11.16 -10.89 -5.49
C ASP A 15 12.66 -10.73 -5.82
N GLU A 16 13.46 -10.39 -4.80
CA GLU A 16 14.91 -10.16 -4.96
C GLU A 16 15.65 -11.34 -5.60
N THR A 17 15.14 -12.57 -5.47
CA THR A 17 15.77 -13.79 -5.97
C THR A 17 15.35 -14.18 -7.38
N LYS A 18 14.23 -13.66 -7.87
CA LYS A 18 13.65 -14.05 -9.16
C LYS A 18 13.64 -12.91 -10.18
N ASP A 19 13.61 -11.67 -9.72
CA ASP A 19 13.34 -10.49 -10.54
C ASP A 19 14.57 -9.59 -10.71
N GLU A 20 15.78 -10.16 -10.68
CA GLU A 20 17.04 -9.41 -10.78
C GLU A 20 17.09 -8.51 -12.03
N THR A 21 16.60 -8.99 -13.18
CA THR A 21 16.54 -8.19 -14.42
C THR A 21 15.60 -6.99 -14.32
N ILE A 22 14.49 -7.13 -13.60
CA ILE A 22 13.54 -6.05 -13.35
C ILE A 22 14.18 -5.03 -12.40
N ILE A 23 14.85 -5.50 -11.35
CA ILE A 23 15.54 -4.65 -10.37
C ILE A 23 16.61 -3.80 -11.06
N GLU A 24 17.46 -4.39 -11.90
CA GLU A 24 18.50 -3.63 -12.64
C GLU A 24 17.91 -2.62 -13.62
N ARG A 25 16.80 -2.98 -14.30
CA ARG A 25 16.08 -2.03 -15.15
C ARG A 25 15.52 -0.86 -14.34
N MET A 26 14.86 -1.13 -13.21
CA MET A 26 14.30 -0.09 -12.34
C MET A 26 15.40 0.86 -11.82
N LYS A 27 16.60 0.36 -11.49
CA LYS A 27 17.74 1.22 -11.14
C LYS A 27 18.17 2.13 -12.29
N THR A 28 18.17 1.60 -13.52
CA THR A 28 18.53 2.37 -14.71
C THR A 28 17.51 3.47 -14.99
N ASP A 29 16.24 3.22 -14.67
CA ASP A 29 15.13 4.17 -14.83
C ASP A 29 14.98 5.12 -13.60
N ASP A 30 16.02 5.28 -12.78
CA ASP A 30 16.06 6.16 -11.59
C ASP A 30 15.02 5.87 -10.49
N TYR A 31 14.50 4.64 -10.42
CA TYR A 31 13.61 4.24 -9.32
C TYR A 31 14.39 4.11 -8.00
N LYS A 32 13.74 4.52 -6.91
CA LYS A 32 14.25 4.27 -5.55
C LYS A 32 13.86 2.87 -5.11
N ILE A 33 14.85 2.05 -4.79
CA ILE A 33 14.63 0.72 -4.23
C ILE A 33 14.49 0.82 -2.72
N PHE A 34 13.44 0.20 -2.20
CA PHE A 34 13.19 0.03 -0.77
C PHE A 34 12.96 -1.44 -0.48
N LYS A 35 13.62 -1.96 0.57
CA LYS A 35 13.41 -3.32 1.05
C LYS A 35 12.37 -3.31 2.15
N LEU A 36 11.30 -4.08 1.97
CA LEU A 36 10.30 -4.25 3.01
C LEU A 36 10.93 -4.96 4.23
N PRO A 37 10.68 -4.46 5.45
CA PRO A 37 11.11 -5.13 6.67
C PRO A 37 10.49 -6.52 6.80
N LYS A 38 11.23 -7.46 7.38
CA LYS A 38 10.83 -8.87 7.51
C LYS A 38 9.55 -9.06 8.34
N SER A 39 9.31 -8.20 9.32
CA SER A 39 8.11 -8.20 10.15
C SER A 39 7.86 -6.80 10.68
N VAL A 40 6.62 -6.33 10.57
CA VAL A 40 6.17 -5.05 11.11
C VAL A 40 4.83 -5.28 11.76
N GLN A 41 4.66 -4.78 12.98
CA GLN A 41 3.36 -4.75 13.60
C GLN A 41 2.52 -3.71 12.85
N SER A 42 1.41 -4.13 12.25
CA SER A 42 0.61 -3.25 11.41
C SER A 42 -0.88 -3.51 11.62
N VAL A 43 -1.69 -2.48 11.45
CA VAL A 43 -3.12 -2.67 11.22
C VAL A 43 -3.29 -3.13 9.77
N TYR A 44 -3.99 -4.24 9.56
CA TYR A 44 -4.14 -4.86 8.23
C TYR A 44 -5.60 -5.21 7.94
N THR A 45 -6.00 -5.04 6.67
CA THR A 45 -7.29 -5.50 6.16
C THR A 45 -7.20 -5.80 4.66
N THR A 46 -8.21 -6.47 4.12
CA THR A 46 -8.31 -6.80 2.69
C THR A 46 -9.63 -6.37 2.10
N PHE A 47 -9.63 -6.15 0.79
CA PHE A 47 -10.84 -5.90 0.01
C PHE A 47 -10.85 -6.77 -1.27
N PRO A 48 -11.99 -7.38 -1.65
CA PRO A 48 -12.08 -8.17 -2.87
C PRO A 48 -11.87 -7.35 -4.15
N PHE A 49 -10.93 -7.77 -5.00
CA PHE A 49 -10.68 -7.20 -6.31
C PHE A 49 -11.31 -8.06 -7.41
N ASN A 50 -12.59 -7.81 -7.69
CA ASN A 50 -13.37 -8.57 -8.68
C ASN A 50 -13.47 -7.84 -10.03
N SER A 51 -13.34 -6.51 -10.02
CA SER A 51 -13.40 -5.67 -11.21
C SER A 51 -12.76 -4.32 -10.93
N VAL A 52 -12.56 -3.49 -11.97
CA VAL A 52 -12.07 -2.11 -11.81
C VAL A 52 -12.96 -1.29 -10.86
N PHE A 53 -14.28 -1.57 -10.81
CA PHE A 53 -15.19 -0.92 -9.87
C PHE A 53 -14.88 -1.24 -8.40
N SER A 54 -14.27 -2.40 -8.11
CA SER A 54 -13.82 -2.72 -6.75
C SER A 54 -12.84 -1.67 -6.23
N VAL A 55 -11.94 -1.15 -7.08
CA VAL A 55 -10.95 -0.12 -6.70
C VAL A 55 -11.63 1.16 -6.26
N SER A 56 -12.61 1.64 -7.04
CA SER A 56 -13.38 2.84 -6.69
C SER A 56 -14.13 2.68 -5.37
N ILE A 57 -14.75 1.51 -5.14
CA ILE A 57 -15.44 1.22 -3.89
C ILE A 57 -14.45 1.16 -2.73
N ALA A 58 -13.33 0.47 -2.90
CA ALA A 58 -12.32 0.28 -1.87
C ALA A 58 -11.68 1.61 -1.45
N ASN A 59 -11.31 2.45 -2.43
CA ASN A 59 -10.77 3.79 -2.20
C ASN A 59 -11.71 4.71 -1.43
N SER A 60 -13.02 4.55 -1.59
CA SER A 60 -14.02 5.35 -0.85
C SER A 60 -14.23 4.87 0.59
N ARG A 61 -14.12 3.56 0.85
CA ARG A 61 -14.57 2.94 2.10
C ARG A 61 -13.44 2.48 3.02
N VAL A 62 -12.41 1.85 2.47
CA VAL A 62 -11.38 1.18 3.27
C VAL A 62 -10.50 2.19 4.00
N PRO A 63 -9.93 3.22 3.36
CA PRO A 63 -9.11 4.21 4.07
C PRO A 63 -9.88 4.91 5.19
N SER A 64 -11.14 5.27 4.95
CA SER A 64 -12.01 5.93 5.93
C SER A 64 -12.27 5.07 7.17
N ARG A 65 -12.58 3.78 6.98
CA ARG A 65 -12.80 2.85 8.10
C ARG A 65 -11.51 2.53 8.84
N LEU A 66 -10.41 2.40 8.12
CA LEU A 66 -9.11 2.10 8.70
C LEU A 66 -8.58 3.28 9.53
N ALA A 67 -8.72 4.51 9.02
CA ALA A 67 -8.42 5.74 9.76
C ALA A 67 -9.26 5.84 11.05
N TYR A 68 -10.57 5.58 10.97
CA TYR A 68 -11.44 5.56 12.14
C TYR A 68 -10.98 4.53 13.19
N PHE A 69 -10.57 3.34 12.75
CA PHE A 69 -10.05 2.30 13.65
C PHE A 69 -8.75 2.74 14.34
N ILE A 70 -7.81 3.31 13.59
CA ILE A 70 -6.53 3.82 14.11
C ILE A 70 -6.79 4.91 15.16
N GLU A 71 -7.65 5.87 14.85
CA GLU A 71 -8.00 6.98 15.73
C GLU A 71 -8.70 6.50 17.01
N THR A 72 -9.69 5.62 16.89
CA THR A 72 -10.46 5.10 18.04
C THR A 72 -9.56 4.34 19.02
N ASN A 73 -8.58 3.61 18.50
CA ASN A 73 -7.63 2.83 19.32
C ASN A 73 -6.37 3.62 19.70
N LYS A 74 -6.28 4.92 19.34
CA LYS A 74 -5.12 5.80 19.61
C LYS A 74 -3.79 5.19 19.14
N LEU A 75 -3.82 4.56 17.97
CA LEU A 75 -2.63 3.97 17.36
C LEU A 75 -1.85 5.04 16.60
N ASP A 76 -0.53 5.05 16.74
CA ASP A 76 0.35 5.85 15.88
C ASP A 76 0.72 4.98 14.68
N ALA A 77 -0.07 5.09 13.60
CA ALA A 77 0.03 4.19 12.46
C ALA A 77 0.21 4.97 11.16
N HIS A 78 1.34 4.76 10.48
CA HIS A 78 1.68 5.40 9.21
C HIS A 78 2.86 4.69 8.52
N PRO A 79 3.00 4.79 7.18
CA PRO A 79 2.05 5.35 6.21
C PRO A 79 0.98 4.33 5.79
N PHE A 80 -0.07 4.80 5.10
CA PHE A 80 -1.06 3.92 4.48
C PHE A 80 -0.47 3.27 3.22
N ILE A 81 -0.49 1.94 3.18
CA ILE A 81 0.04 1.16 2.06
C ILE A 81 -1.07 0.28 1.49
N GLU A 82 -1.16 0.27 0.16
CA GLU A 82 -2.11 -0.53 -0.62
C GLU A 82 -1.32 -1.41 -1.60
N ILE A 83 -1.56 -2.72 -1.58
CA ILE A 83 -0.98 -3.68 -2.52
C ILE A 83 -2.10 -4.35 -3.29
N TYR A 84 -1.97 -4.35 -4.61
CA TYR A 84 -2.95 -4.95 -5.51
C TYR A 84 -2.45 -6.33 -5.97
N GLU A 85 -3.22 -7.36 -5.64
CA GLU A 85 -3.09 -8.71 -6.19
C GLU A 85 -4.26 -9.00 -7.14
N PRO A 86 -4.20 -10.05 -7.98
CA PRO A 86 -5.23 -10.33 -8.98
C PRO A 86 -6.67 -10.45 -8.43
N THR A 87 -6.83 -10.84 -7.17
CA THR A 87 -8.16 -11.07 -6.54
C THR A 87 -8.39 -10.29 -5.26
N LEU A 88 -7.35 -9.63 -4.72
CA LEU A 88 -7.39 -8.96 -3.43
C LEU A 88 -6.63 -7.64 -3.48
N ILE A 89 -7.15 -6.67 -2.73
CA ILE A 89 -6.43 -5.46 -2.38
C ILE A 89 -6.07 -5.56 -0.90
N HIS A 90 -4.78 -5.50 -0.60
CA HIS A 90 -4.26 -5.52 0.76
C HIS A 90 -4.04 -4.09 1.23
N TYR A 91 -4.55 -3.76 2.41
CA TYR A 91 -4.31 -2.49 3.07
C TYR A 91 -3.58 -2.76 4.36
N PHE A 92 -2.45 -2.09 4.57
CA PHE A 92 -1.78 -2.13 5.85
C PHE A 92 -1.19 -0.77 6.23
N VAL A 93 -1.14 -0.55 7.54
CA VAL A 93 -0.59 0.65 8.15
C VAL A 93 0.35 0.20 9.26
N PRO A 94 1.67 0.28 9.04
CA PRO A 94 2.68 0.05 10.07
C PRO A 94 2.44 0.90 11.33
N LEU A 95 2.69 0.31 12.50
CA LEU A 95 2.79 0.98 13.79
C LEU A 95 4.24 1.38 14.08
#